data_AF-A0A8K0ETL5-F1
#
_entry.id   AF-A0A8K0ETL5-F1
#
_cell.length_a   1.000
_cell.length_b   1.000
_cell.length_c   1.000
_cell.angle_alpha   90.00
_cell.angle_beta   90.00
_cell.angle_gamma   90.00
#
_symmetry.space_group_name_H-M   'P 1'
#
loop_
_entity.id
_entity.type
_entity.pdbx_description
1 polymer ?
#
loop_
_entity_poly.entity_id
_entity_poly.type
_entity_poly.pdbx_seq_one_letter_code
_entity_poly.pdbx_strand_id
1 'polypeptide(L)'
;MWNVKALQDFLRVRGWKTTGPKVVLEARALCAWENNVPVQPSAAENVATVQREYRQLVEGLPDPLQFKDEVWLTEAEGLEEWPNVMYFDICDYLMKDHPGKDQDLNSRILNAYKEGKAFTYYSSGWLQEVYCCKRDGCVYLRAKCRPSARVNDIPHNVWVCCDPTGTVKRAYCSCTAGLGQTCNHIAALLFTVEAAVRTNMVRPACTSTACKWNAAPGKAVQQSKVKEMSFKKDKFGKTDSRPVTSTRKKLFQPVEDSHQLSGDEKRARLSKALRPAVPEAVFLTALEEQCHKDERVSGQPLSPQSLSMDAMARPYTYLTLPQFISSFVISKDDVDIMEKATRGQASSPIWSMARRGRLTASNFYTIYTKVQTIKKKPDTTADALLARIMGYRRTSGNVPELQYGRDMEDNAKKSLLEEFSKEHEGAQCKQIGLVLSNHKAYLGASPDALLTCKCHDPQVAEIKCPHSCKDTMPSANVLNYLYDSSDGVKLKTNHAYYAQCQGQMALTGCKLCSFYVFSKYGSIKINLEFDEKYWEEMSKALDFFFVQYVAPELLTGTLKQKLDARNSAKQPECTETQAACSCTTKVSNFPMLS
;
A
#
# COMPACT_ATOMS: atom_id res chain seq x y z
N MET A 1 -2.12 28.44 35.65
CA MET A 1 -1.82 27.86 34.32
C MET A 1 -3.15 27.50 33.67
N TRP A 2 -3.45 27.99 32.46
CA TRP A 2 -4.76 27.74 31.82
C TRP A 2 -4.96 26.24 31.55
N ASN A 3 -6.21 25.78 31.71
CA ASN A 3 -6.57 24.42 31.31
C ASN A 3 -6.71 24.34 29.79
N VAL A 4 -6.71 23.11 29.25
CA VAL A 4 -6.76 22.87 27.79
C VAL A 4 -8.00 23.50 27.17
N LYS A 5 -9.16 23.45 27.84
CA LYS A 5 -10.41 24.02 27.33
C LYS A 5 -10.33 25.54 27.20
N ALA A 6 -9.78 26.24 28.19
CA ALA A 6 -9.59 27.69 28.18
C ALA A 6 -8.64 28.13 27.06
N LEU A 7 -7.55 27.39 26.83
CA LEU A 7 -6.62 27.63 25.72
C LEU A 7 -7.31 27.44 24.36
N GLN A 8 -8.12 26.40 24.23
CA GLN A 8 -8.88 26.14 23.01
C GLN A 8 -9.93 27.24 22.75
N ASP A 9 -10.66 27.68 23.77
CA ASP A 9 -11.68 28.71 23.64
C ASP A 9 -11.05 30.08 23.28
N PHE A 10 -9.90 30.44 23.87
CA PHE A 10 -9.15 31.65 23.54
C PHE A 10 -8.67 31.69 22.09
N LEU A 11 -8.19 30.55 21.57
CA LEU A 11 -7.75 30.40 20.19
C LEU A 11 -8.93 30.35 19.21
N ARG A 12 -10.04 29.72 19.60
CA ARG A 12 -11.23 29.55 18.75
C ARG A 12 -11.85 30.89 18.36
N VAL A 13 -12.03 31.80 19.31
CA VAL A 13 -12.61 33.13 19.05
C VAL A 13 -11.71 34.02 18.16
N ARG A 14 -10.44 33.63 17.96
CA ARG A 14 -9.47 34.32 17.09
C ARG A 14 -9.22 33.59 15.77
N GLY A 15 -9.93 32.49 15.50
CA GLY A 15 -9.80 31.71 14.27
C GLY A 15 -8.53 30.84 14.17
N TRP A 16 -7.88 30.54 15.30
CA TRP A 16 -6.64 29.76 15.34
C TRP A 16 -6.89 28.27 15.64
N LYS A 17 -5.97 27.40 15.22
CA LYS A 17 -6.10 25.94 15.39
C LYS A 17 -6.12 25.52 16.87
N THR A 18 -7.17 24.81 17.27
CA THR A 18 -7.41 24.37 18.66
C THR A 18 -6.99 22.91 18.96
N THR A 19 -6.33 22.24 18.03
CA THR A 19 -5.88 20.83 18.19
C THR A 19 -4.40 20.74 18.56
N GLY A 20 -4.05 19.74 19.39
CA GLY A 20 -2.67 19.42 19.77
C GLY A 20 -2.48 19.23 21.28
N PRO A 21 -1.29 18.77 21.70
CA PRO A 21 -0.93 18.65 23.12
C PRO A 21 -0.89 20.03 23.79
N LYS A 22 -1.11 20.06 25.11
CA LYS A 22 -1.26 21.29 25.90
C LYS A 22 -0.16 22.32 25.64
N VAL A 23 1.10 21.88 25.57
CA VAL A 23 2.28 22.73 25.33
C VAL A 23 2.17 23.51 24.01
N VAL A 24 1.61 22.88 22.96
CA VAL A 24 1.42 23.53 21.66
C VAL A 24 0.29 24.56 21.69
N LEU A 25 -0.77 24.28 22.47
CA LEU A 25 -1.87 25.23 22.66
C LEU A 25 -1.43 26.44 23.49
N GLU A 26 -0.58 26.23 24.49
CA GLU A 26 0.03 27.31 25.29
C GLU A 26 0.90 28.21 24.41
N ALA A 27 1.79 27.65 23.59
CA ALA A 27 2.62 28.42 22.66
C ALA A 27 1.79 29.23 21.65
N ARG A 28 0.72 28.66 21.11
CA ARG A 28 -0.19 29.37 20.19
C ARG A 28 -0.95 30.49 20.89
N ALA A 29 -1.44 30.25 22.11
CA ALA A 29 -2.18 31.25 22.88
C ALA A 29 -1.27 32.43 23.27
N LEU A 30 -0.02 32.14 23.66
CA LEU A 30 0.98 33.17 23.94
C LEU A 30 1.27 34.01 22.69
N CYS A 31 1.52 33.36 21.55
CA CYS A 31 1.77 34.06 20.29
C CYS A 31 0.59 34.94 19.86
N ALA A 32 -0.65 34.44 19.98
CA ALA A 32 -1.85 35.21 19.65
C ALA A 32 -2.07 36.39 20.60
N TRP A 33 -1.66 36.27 21.86
CA TRP A 33 -1.71 37.34 22.85
C TRP A 33 -0.63 38.41 22.59
N GLU A 34 0.63 38.01 22.37
CA GLU A 34 1.75 38.91 22.07
C GLU A 34 1.51 39.75 20.80
N ASN A 35 0.85 39.16 19.80
CA ASN A 35 0.53 39.83 18.54
C ASN A 35 -0.81 40.59 18.56
N ASN A 36 -1.48 40.71 19.72
CA ASN A 36 -2.78 41.37 19.86
C ASN A 36 -3.82 40.93 18.81
N VAL A 37 -3.88 39.61 18.53
CA VAL A 37 -4.78 39.10 17.49
C VAL A 37 -6.23 39.38 17.89
N PRO A 38 -6.99 40.14 17.07
CA PRO A 38 -8.36 40.51 17.39
C PRO A 38 -9.29 39.29 17.35
N VAL A 39 -10.35 39.35 18.15
CA VAL A 39 -11.46 38.39 18.08
C VAL A 39 -12.11 38.52 16.70
N GLN A 40 -12.35 37.40 16.03
CA GLN A 40 -13.04 37.44 14.74
C GLN A 40 -14.49 37.91 14.96
N PRO A 41 -14.99 38.86 14.15
CA PRO A 41 -16.37 39.28 14.25
C PRO A 41 -17.31 38.09 14.07
N SER A 42 -18.41 38.09 14.81
CA SER A 42 -19.47 37.11 14.63
C SER A 42 -20.05 37.18 13.21
N ALA A 43 -20.71 36.10 12.78
CA ALA A 43 -21.38 36.08 11.48
C ALA A 43 -22.38 37.25 11.33
N ALA A 44 -23.06 37.65 12.41
CA ALA A 44 -24.00 38.77 12.41
C ALA A 44 -23.30 40.13 12.21
N GLU A 45 -22.16 40.35 12.85
CA GLU A 45 -21.36 41.58 12.68
C GLU A 45 -20.76 41.68 11.28
N ASN A 46 -20.31 40.57 10.71
CA ASN A 46 -19.84 40.52 9.33
C ASN A 46 -20.96 40.87 8.35
N VAL A 47 -22.17 40.29 8.53
CA VAL A 47 -23.34 40.63 7.69
C VAL A 47 -23.72 42.11 7.82
N ALA A 48 -23.74 42.66 9.03
CA ALA A 48 -24.05 44.07 9.26
C ALA A 48 -23.02 45.02 8.63
N THR A 49 -21.75 44.62 8.63
CA THR A 49 -20.65 45.37 7.98
C THR A 49 -20.81 45.35 6.47
N VAL A 50 -21.02 44.17 5.87
CA VAL A 50 -21.28 44.00 4.43
C VAL A 50 -22.49 44.82 3.98
N GLN A 51 -23.58 44.82 4.74
CA GLN A 51 -24.77 45.64 4.44
C GLN A 51 -24.53 47.15 4.55
N ARG A 52 -23.65 47.58 5.44
CA ARG A 52 -23.28 49.00 5.59
C ARG A 52 -22.42 49.44 4.40
N GLU A 53 -21.40 48.67 4.05
CA GLU A 53 -20.53 48.92 2.90
C GLU A 53 -21.31 48.91 1.59
N TYR A 54 -22.27 47.98 1.44
CA TYR A 54 -23.16 47.96 0.27
C TYR A 54 -24.04 49.22 0.19
N ARG A 55 -24.59 49.69 1.31
CA ARG A 55 -25.41 50.93 1.32
C ARG A 55 -24.61 52.15 0.90
N GLN A 56 -23.36 52.26 1.34
CA GLN A 56 -22.43 53.29 0.88
C GLN A 56 -22.13 53.14 -0.62
N LEU A 57 -21.95 51.90 -1.09
CA LEU A 57 -21.72 51.61 -2.51
C LEU A 57 -22.89 52.04 -3.41
N VAL A 58 -24.13 52.07 -2.94
CA VAL A 58 -25.28 52.54 -3.75
C VAL A 58 -25.72 53.97 -3.41
N GLU A 59 -25.08 54.64 -2.45
CA GLU A 59 -25.46 55.99 -2.02
C GLU A 59 -25.46 57.00 -3.17
N GLY A 60 -26.59 57.65 -3.45
CA GLY A 60 -26.74 58.59 -4.56
C GLY A 60 -27.02 57.94 -5.92
N LEU A 61 -27.27 56.62 -5.97
CA LEU A 61 -27.75 55.89 -7.15
C LEU A 61 -28.94 54.99 -6.76
N PRO A 62 -29.90 54.77 -7.66
CA PRO A 62 -30.89 53.71 -7.50
C PRO A 62 -30.21 52.34 -7.29
N ASP A 63 -30.68 51.58 -6.29
CA ASP A 63 -30.15 50.25 -5.95
C ASP A 63 -30.63 49.18 -6.95
N PRO A 64 -29.75 48.62 -7.80
CA PRO A 64 -30.15 47.66 -8.83
C PRO A 64 -30.69 46.34 -8.26
N LEU A 65 -30.36 46.00 -7.00
CA LEU A 65 -30.89 44.80 -6.34
C LEU A 65 -32.36 44.95 -5.93
N GLN A 66 -32.91 46.18 -5.93
CA GLN A 66 -34.30 46.47 -5.60
C GLN A 66 -35.19 46.68 -6.83
N PHE A 67 -34.60 46.67 -8.04
CA PHE A 67 -35.36 46.82 -9.28
C PHE A 67 -36.24 45.58 -9.52
N LYS A 68 -37.50 45.81 -9.90
CA LYS A 68 -38.40 44.72 -10.32
C LYS A 68 -37.87 44.05 -11.58
N ASP A 69 -38.11 42.74 -11.72
CA ASP A 69 -37.60 42.01 -12.89
C ASP A 69 -38.15 42.52 -14.24
N GLU A 70 -39.34 43.11 -14.24
CA GLU A 70 -40.01 43.70 -15.41
C GLU A 70 -39.27 44.89 -16.04
N VAL A 71 -38.42 45.60 -15.27
CA VAL A 71 -37.69 46.77 -15.80
C VAL A 71 -36.39 46.38 -16.51
N TRP A 72 -36.04 45.10 -16.51
CA TRP A 72 -34.82 44.58 -17.10
C TRP A 72 -35.12 44.02 -18.48
N LEU A 73 -34.51 44.63 -19.50
CA LEU A 73 -34.55 44.12 -20.87
C LEU A 73 -33.60 42.93 -20.99
N THR A 74 -34.03 41.91 -21.72
CA THR A 74 -33.19 40.76 -22.08
C THR A 74 -32.05 41.18 -23.01
N GLU A 75 -31.08 40.29 -23.22
CA GLU A 75 -29.97 40.57 -24.14
C GLU A 75 -30.49 40.80 -25.57
N ALA A 76 -31.55 40.10 -25.97
CA ALA A 76 -32.15 40.25 -27.30
C ALA A 76 -32.90 41.58 -27.49
N GLU A 77 -33.54 42.09 -26.44
CA GLU A 77 -34.36 43.31 -26.48
C GLU A 77 -33.54 44.57 -26.21
N GLY A 78 -32.49 44.44 -25.39
CA GLY A 78 -31.75 45.57 -24.84
C GLY A 78 -30.35 45.78 -25.41
N LEU A 79 -29.92 44.99 -26.39
CA LEU A 79 -28.53 45.05 -26.89
C LEU A 79 -28.12 46.44 -27.41
N GLU A 80 -29.04 47.13 -28.08
CA GLU A 80 -28.83 48.49 -28.61
C GLU A 80 -28.73 49.55 -27.49
N GLU A 81 -29.24 49.21 -26.31
CA GLU A 81 -29.25 50.07 -25.13
C GLU A 81 -27.97 49.95 -24.30
N TRP A 82 -27.06 49.03 -24.65
CA TRP A 82 -25.81 48.82 -23.92
C TRP A 82 -24.87 50.03 -24.04
N PRO A 83 -24.14 50.37 -22.97
CA PRO A 83 -23.24 51.52 -22.97
C PRO A 83 -22.02 51.26 -23.85
N ASN A 84 -21.44 52.34 -24.41
CA ASN A 84 -20.27 52.26 -25.30
C ASN A 84 -18.96 52.07 -24.51
N VAL A 85 -18.87 51.02 -23.70
CA VAL A 85 -17.70 50.72 -22.86
C VAL A 85 -16.56 50.23 -23.75
N MET A 86 -15.47 51.00 -23.82
CA MET A 86 -14.25 50.61 -24.52
C MET A 86 -13.26 49.94 -23.55
N TYR A 87 -12.28 49.23 -24.09
CA TYR A 87 -11.21 48.62 -23.28
C TYR A 87 -10.50 49.65 -22.38
N PHE A 88 -10.30 50.87 -22.87
CA PHE A 88 -9.71 51.95 -22.07
C PHE A 88 -10.56 52.29 -20.84
N ASP A 89 -11.89 52.34 -20.96
CA ASP A 89 -12.80 52.61 -19.83
C ASP A 89 -12.73 51.52 -18.76
N ILE A 90 -12.55 50.26 -19.19
CA ILE A 90 -12.36 49.12 -18.28
C ILE A 90 -11.04 49.26 -17.53
N CYS A 91 -9.94 49.55 -18.24
CA CYS A 91 -8.64 49.75 -17.62
C CYS A 91 -8.67 50.93 -16.65
N ASP A 92 -9.19 52.09 -17.09
CA ASP A 92 -9.30 53.30 -16.27
C ASP A 92 -10.14 53.03 -15.01
N TYR A 93 -11.29 52.36 -15.14
CA TYR A 93 -12.11 51.99 -13.99
C TYR A 93 -11.37 51.05 -13.05
N LEU A 94 -10.74 49.97 -13.55
CA LEU A 94 -10.03 49.02 -12.69
C LEU A 94 -8.80 49.63 -12.01
N MET A 95 -8.19 50.68 -12.60
CA MET A 95 -7.03 51.41 -12.06
C MET A 95 -7.40 52.53 -11.07
N LYS A 96 -8.66 52.98 -11.04
CA LYS A 96 -9.12 54.01 -10.11
C LYS A 96 -9.16 53.52 -8.66
N ASP A 97 -9.05 54.47 -7.73
CA ASP A 97 -9.09 54.21 -6.30
C ASP A 97 -10.50 53.81 -5.84
N HIS A 98 -10.69 52.51 -5.58
CA HIS A 98 -11.93 51.96 -5.03
C HIS A 98 -11.78 51.57 -3.55
N PRO A 99 -12.83 51.68 -2.72
CA PRO A 99 -12.84 51.16 -1.36
C PRO A 99 -12.65 49.64 -1.41
N GLY A 100 -11.45 49.17 -1.08
CA GLY A 100 -10.97 47.81 -1.35
C GLY A 100 -9.55 47.72 -1.95
N LYS A 101 -8.85 48.86 -2.03
CA LYS A 101 -7.48 49.00 -2.53
C LYS A 101 -6.48 48.19 -1.70
N ASP A 102 -6.20 46.97 -2.13
CA ASP A 102 -4.95 46.28 -1.78
C ASP A 102 -3.81 47.03 -2.50
N GLN A 103 -2.81 47.54 -1.77
CA GLN A 103 -1.67 48.26 -2.37
C GLN A 103 -0.91 47.39 -3.39
N ASP A 104 -1.02 46.05 -3.27
CA ASP A 104 -0.47 45.10 -4.24
C ASP A 104 -1.39 44.87 -5.47
N LEU A 105 -2.57 45.48 -5.52
CA LEU A 105 -3.49 45.41 -6.67
C LEU A 105 -2.99 46.27 -7.85
N ASN A 106 -2.37 47.40 -7.56
CA ASN A 106 -1.80 48.30 -8.57
C ASN A 106 -0.64 47.63 -9.33
N SER A 107 0.25 46.92 -8.62
CA SER A 107 1.30 46.08 -9.21
C SER A 107 0.74 44.85 -9.96
N ARG A 108 -0.44 44.34 -9.56
CA ARG A 108 -1.11 43.18 -10.18
C ARG A 108 -1.98 43.51 -11.39
N ILE A 109 -2.50 44.74 -11.52
CA ILE A 109 -3.21 45.22 -12.72
C ILE A 109 -2.22 45.44 -13.87
N LEU A 110 -1.02 45.96 -13.56
CA LEU A 110 0.10 46.08 -14.51
C LEU A 110 0.65 44.73 -14.98
N ASN A 111 0.46 43.67 -14.19
CA ASN A 111 0.76 42.31 -14.62
C ASN A 111 -0.44 41.71 -15.37
N ALA A 112 -0.16 41.00 -16.46
CA ALA A 112 -1.14 40.31 -17.33
C ALA A 112 -2.07 39.27 -16.65
N TYR A 113 -2.12 39.26 -15.32
CA TYR A 113 -2.86 38.33 -14.47
C TYR A 113 -4.35 38.69 -14.34
N LYS A 114 -4.72 39.96 -14.08
CA LYS A 114 -6.15 40.34 -14.03
C LYS A 114 -6.76 40.40 -15.43
N GLU A 115 -6.08 40.98 -16.41
CA GLU A 115 -6.53 41.01 -17.81
C GLU A 115 -6.75 39.59 -18.35
N GLY A 116 -5.78 38.69 -18.15
CA GLY A 116 -5.90 37.31 -18.62
C GLY A 116 -7.01 36.55 -17.90
N LYS A 117 -7.08 36.63 -16.57
CA LYS A 117 -8.03 35.83 -15.78
C LYS A 117 -9.46 36.33 -15.90
N ALA A 118 -9.69 37.65 -15.89
CA ALA A 118 -11.02 38.22 -16.07
C ALA A 118 -11.54 38.01 -17.50
N PHE A 119 -10.69 38.23 -18.52
CA PHE A 119 -11.04 37.93 -19.90
C PHE A 119 -11.37 36.43 -20.11
N THR A 120 -10.69 35.53 -19.37
CA THR A 120 -10.99 34.09 -19.41
C THR A 120 -12.43 33.78 -18.98
N TYR A 121 -13.01 34.51 -18.01
CA TYR A 121 -14.38 34.27 -17.57
C TYR A 121 -15.39 34.68 -18.65
N TYR A 122 -15.10 35.77 -19.36
CA TYR A 122 -15.85 36.18 -20.56
C TYR A 122 -15.70 35.13 -21.68
N SER A 123 -14.48 34.81 -22.10
CA SER A 123 -14.21 33.89 -23.22
C SER A 123 -14.70 32.47 -22.96
N SER A 124 -14.71 32.03 -21.70
CA SER A 124 -15.20 30.71 -21.30
C SER A 124 -16.72 30.63 -21.13
N GLY A 125 -17.46 31.73 -21.34
CA GLY A 125 -18.92 31.75 -21.24
C GLY A 125 -19.45 31.52 -19.82
N TRP A 126 -18.72 32.01 -18.80
CA TRP A 126 -19.13 31.84 -17.40
C TRP A 126 -20.19 32.83 -16.94
N LEU A 127 -20.41 33.87 -17.73
CA LEU A 127 -21.50 34.81 -17.57
C LEU A 127 -22.74 34.26 -18.27
N GLN A 128 -23.85 34.25 -17.54
CA GLN A 128 -25.18 34.02 -18.12
C GLN A 128 -25.67 35.27 -18.86
N GLU A 129 -26.87 35.22 -19.40
CA GLU A 129 -27.53 36.33 -20.09
C GLU A 129 -27.37 37.65 -19.32
N VAL A 130 -27.02 38.70 -20.08
CA VAL A 130 -26.85 40.06 -19.55
C VAL A 130 -28.14 40.83 -19.77
N TYR A 131 -28.69 41.34 -18.68
CA TYR A 131 -29.88 42.18 -18.70
C TYR A 131 -29.49 43.64 -18.56
N CYS A 132 -30.20 44.54 -19.26
CA CYS A 132 -29.96 45.98 -19.15
C CYS A 132 -31.19 46.76 -18.70
N CYS A 133 -30.96 47.88 -18.02
CA CYS A 133 -32.00 48.82 -17.60
C CYS A 133 -31.46 50.25 -17.66
N LYS A 134 -32.20 51.19 -18.24
CA LYS A 134 -31.87 52.61 -18.24
C LYS A 134 -32.64 53.34 -17.14
N ARG A 135 -31.94 54.06 -16.28
CA ARG A 135 -32.56 54.82 -15.19
C ARG A 135 -31.66 55.99 -14.78
N ASP A 136 -32.27 57.15 -14.51
CA ASP A 136 -31.59 58.35 -14.01
C ASP A 136 -30.35 58.76 -14.82
N GLY A 137 -30.43 58.63 -16.15
CA GLY A 137 -29.34 58.97 -17.06
C GLY A 137 -28.19 57.96 -17.11
N CYS A 138 -28.28 56.85 -16.36
CA CYS A 138 -27.31 55.76 -16.34
C CYS A 138 -27.87 54.48 -17.00
N VAL A 139 -26.95 53.63 -17.44
CA VAL A 139 -27.23 52.28 -17.94
C VAL A 139 -26.74 51.27 -16.91
N TYR A 140 -27.67 50.46 -16.41
CA TYR A 140 -27.40 49.38 -15.49
C TYR A 140 -27.37 48.06 -16.24
N LEU A 141 -26.37 47.25 -15.96
CA LEU A 141 -26.25 45.91 -16.50
C LEU A 141 -26.16 44.92 -15.35
N ARG A 142 -26.92 43.82 -15.41
CA ARG A 142 -26.82 42.72 -14.44
C ARG A 142 -26.68 41.39 -15.14
N ALA A 143 -25.98 40.48 -14.50
CA ALA A 143 -25.85 39.09 -14.96
C ALA A 143 -25.58 38.16 -13.78
N LYS A 144 -25.60 36.85 -14.07
CA LYS A 144 -25.15 35.80 -13.15
C LYS A 144 -23.84 35.23 -13.63
N CYS A 145 -22.82 35.18 -12.78
CA CYS A 145 -21.49 34.69 -13.11
C CYS A 145 -21.12 33.46 -12.27
N ARG A 146 -20.63 32.39 -12.91
CA ARG A 146 -20.26 31.15 -12.22
C ARG A 146 -19.06 31.34 -11.27
N PRO A 147 -19.07 30.74 -10.07
CA PRO A 147 -17.95 30.78 -9.13
C PRO A 147 -16.79 29.88 -9.58
N SER A 148 -15.55 30.37 -9.49
CA SER A 148 -14.37 29.58 -9.91
C SER A 148 -13.92 28.50 -8.96
N ALA A 149 -14.18 28.66 -7.66
CA ALA A 149 -13.76 27.68 -6.66
C ALA A 149 -14.67 26.45 -6.65
N ARG A 150 -15.96 26.63 -6.97
CA ARG A 150 -17.00 25.60 -6.89
C ARG A 150 -17.99 25.79 -8.04
N VAL A 151 -17.62 25.35 -9.24
CA VAL A 151 -18.29 25.68 -10.52
C VAL A 151 -19.80 25.32 -10.58
N ASN A 152 -20.26 24.42 -9.70
CA ASN A 152 -21.65 23.99 -9.59
C ASN A 152 -22.45 24.69 -8.46
N ASP A 153 -21.81 25.58 -7.69
CA ASP A 153 -22.51 26.39 -6.68
C ASP A 153 -23.39 27.46 -7.36
N ILE A 154 -24.24 28.10 -6.55
CA ILE A 154 -25.12 29.18 -6.98
C ILE A 154 -24.27 30.29 -7.62
N PRO A 155 -24.57 30.71 -8.88
CA PRO A 155 -23.89 31.81 -9.53
C PRO A 155 -23.91 33.10 -8.72
N HIS A 156 -22.82 33.87 -8.79
CA HIS A 156 -22.77 35.19 -8.19
C HIS A 156 -23.60 36.18 -9.01
N ASN A 157 -24.43 36.97 -8.33
CA ASN A 157 -25.12 38.10 -8.94
C ASN A 157 -24.12 39.23 -9.10
N VAL A 158 -23.99 39.76 -10.31
CA VAL A 158 -23.08 40.86 -10.65
C VAL A 158 -23.87 41.96 -11.34
N TRP A 159 -23.59 43.21 -10.99
CA TRP A 159 -24.11 44.37 -11.70
C TRP A 159 -23.05 45.46 -11.88
N VAL A 160 -23.18 46.23 -12.95
CA VAL A 160 -22.40 47.45 -13.22
C VAL A 160 -23.34 48.59 -13.59
N CYS A 161 -22.98 49.79 -13.18
CA CYS A 161 -23.64 51.04 -13.55
C CYS A 161 -22.65 51.87 -14.37
N CYS A 162 -23.05 52.23 -15.57
CA CYS A 162 -22.26 52.99 -16.52
C CYS A 162 -23.02 54.22 -17.02
N ASP A 163 -22.30 55.24 -17.46
CA ASP A 163 -22.87 56.29 -18.28
C ASP A 163 -23.07 55.79 -19.73
N PRO A 164 -24.01 56.39 -20.49
CA PRO A 164 -24.22 56.02 -21.90
C PRO A 164 -22.96 56.13 -22.76
N THR A 165 -22.01 56.96 -22.35
CA THR A 165 -20.71 57.18 -23.01
C THR A 165 -19.72 56.01 -22.83
N GLY A 166 -19.96 55.11 -21.87
CA GLY A 166 -19.06 53.98 -21.55
C GLY A 166 -18.31 54.08 -20.23
N THR A 167 -18.35 55.24 -19.56
CA THR A 167 -17.66 55.42 -18.27
C THR A 167 -18.35 54.62 -17.15
N VAL A 168 -17.60 53.72 -16.52
CA VAL A 168 -18.11 52.90 -15.41
C VAL A 168 -18.12 53.72 -14.12
N LYS A 169 -19.29 53.80 -13.47
CA LYS A 169 -19.49 54.55 -12.22
C LYS A 169 -19.29 53.66 -10.99
N ARG A 170 -20.07 52.57 -10.89
CA ARG A 170 -20.07 51.66 -9.74
C ARG A 170 -20.34 50.24 -10.17
N ALA A 171 -19.84 49.28 -9.39
CA ALA A 171 -20.04 47.87 -9.65
C ALA A 171 -20.15 47.06 -8.37
N TYR A 172 -20.86 45.94 -8.43
CA TYR A 172 -21.02 45.04 -7.30
C TYR A 172 -21.07 43.59 -7.76
N CYS A 173 -20.62 42.70 -6.89
CA CYS A 173 -20.79 41.26 -7.05
C CYS A 173 -21.09 40.60 -5.70
N SER A 174 -21.90 39.55 -5.68
CA SER A 174 -22.17 38.78 -4.46
C SER A 174 -21.03 37.84 -4.05
N CYS A 175 -19.83 37.95 -4.65
CA CYS A 175 -18.66 37.19 -4.23
C CYS A 175 -17.95 37.85 -3.05
N THR A 176 -17.06 37.11 -2.38
CA THR A 176 -16.31 37.59 -1.21
C THR A 176 -15.54 38.89 -1.45
N ALA A 177 -15.09 39.13 -2.69
CA ALA A 177 -14.36 40.34 -3.08
C ALA A 177 -15.23 41.40 -3.76
N GLY A 178 -16.55 41.20 -3.84
CA GLY A 178 -17.42 41.99 -4.71
C GLY A 178 -17.72 43.40 -4.20
N LEU A 179 -17.61 43.64 -2.89
CA LEU A 179 -17.66 44.99 -2.31
C LEU A 179 -16.45 45.84 -2.73
N GLY A 180 -15.34 45.21 -3.09
CA GLY A 180 -14.16 45.89 -3.65
C GLY A 180 -14.29 46.30 -5.12
N GLN A 181 -15.47 46.12 -5.74
CA GLN A 181 -15.86 46.56 -7.09
C GLN A 181 -15.00 46.09 -8.28
N THR A 182 -13.91 45.35 -8.05
CA THR A 182 -12.90 45.02 -9.08
C THR A 182 -12.63 43.52 -9.16
N CYS A 183 -13.60 42.70 -8.75
CA CYS A 183 -13.51 41.26 -8.81
C CYS A 183 -13.56 40.76 -10.28
N ASN A 184 -13.11 39.53 -10.53
CA ASN A 184 -13.08 38.98 -11.89
C ASN A 184 -14.48 38.86 -12.52
N HIS A 185 -15.54 38.73 -11.74
CA HIS A 185 -16.92 38.65 -12.26
C HIS A 185 -17.39 40.00 -12.81
N ILE A 186 -17.05 41.11 -12.13
CA ILE A 186 -17.34 42.47 -12.60
C ILE A 186 -16.57 42.75 -13.88
N ALA A 187 -15.27 42.45 -13.89
CA ALA A 187 -14.44 42.61 -15.08
C ALA A 187 -14.94 41.74 -16.25
N ALA A 188 -15.41 40.51 -16.00
CA ALA A 188 -16.01 39.67 -17.03
C ALA A 188 -17.26 40.29 -17.66
N LEU A 189 -18.16 40.86 -16.85
CA LEU A 189 -19.33 41.58 -17.36
C LEU A 189 -18.92 42.79 -18.22
N LEU A 190 -17.93 43.58 -17.78
CA LEU A 190 -17.41 44.70 -18.56
C LEU A 190 -16.80 44.26 -19.89
N PHE A 191 -16.02 43.17 -19.92
CA PHE A 191 -15.47 42.61 -21.16
C PHE A 191 -16.55 42.07 -22.11
N THR A 192 -17.68 41.56 -21.60
CA THR A 192 -18.82 41.18 -22.44
C THR A 192 -19.39 42.39 -23.18
N VAL A 193 -19.54 43.52 -22.48
CA VAL A 193 -20.06 44.76 -23.06
C VAL A 193 -19.07 45.32 -24.07
N GLU A 194 -17.78 45.40 -23.72
CA GLU A 194 -16.73 45.83 -24.66
C GLU A 194 -16.70 44.97 -25.91
N ALA A 195 -16.88 43.66 -25.77
CA ALA A 195 -16.86 42.78 -26.92
C ALA A 195 -18.04 43.04 -27.86
N ALA A 196 -19.24 43.27 -27.32
CA ALA A 196 -20.42 43.63 -28.10
C ALA A 196 -20.26 44.98 -28.81
N VAL A 197 -19.61 45.95 -28.17
CA VAL A 197 -19.26 47.25 -28.77
C VAL A 197 -18.24 47.08 -29.89
N ARG A 198 -17.14 46.37 -29.63
CA ARG A 198 -16.04 46.14 -30.58
C ARG A 198 -16.48 45.34 -31.81
N THR A 199 -17.47 44.46 -31.69
CA THR A 199 -18.04 43.71 -32.82
C THR A 199 -19.20 44.44 -33.51
N ASN A 200 -19.46 45.71 -33.16
CA ASN A 200 -20.58 46.53 -33.66
C ASN A 200 -21.96 45.88 -33.46
N MET A 201 -22.14 45.04 -32.44
CA MET A 201 -23.43 44.38 -32.16
C MET A 201 -24.42 45.29 -31.45
N VAL A 202 -23.93 46.25 -30.66
CA VAL A 202 -24.76 47.29 -30.02
C VAL A 202 -25.32 48.25 -31.07
N ARG A 203 -24.76 48.30 -32.29
CA ARG A 203 -25.20 49.16 -33.40
C ARG A 203 -24.99 48.44 -34.75
N PRO A 204 -25.81 47.43 -35.06
CA PRO A 204 -25.59 46.59 -36.24
C PRO A 204 -25.76 47.40 -37.55
N ALA A 205 -24.94 47.10 -38.56
CA ALA A 205 -25.14 47.62 -39.90
C ALA A 205 -26.39 46.98 -40.54
N CYS A 206 -27.09 47.71 -41.41
CA CYS A 206 -28.39 47.34 -41.98
C CYS A 206 -28.44 46.01 -42.78
N THR A 207 -27.31 45.32 -42.98
CA THR A 207 -27.21 44.09 -43.78
C THR A 207 -26.74 42.84 -43.00
N SER A 208 -26.62 42.89 -41.68
CA SER A 208 -26.21 41.72 -40.88
C SER A 208 -27.34 41.19 -40.01
N THR A 209 -27.98 40.11 -40.43
CA THR A 209 -28.88 39.31 -39.57
C THR A 209 -28.08 38.76 -38.39
N ALA A 210 -28.62 38.93 -37.18
CA ALA A 210 -27.92 38.65 -35.92
C ALA A 210 -27.38 37.22 -35.81
N CYS A 211 -26.04 37.10 -35.67
CA CYS A 211 -25.44 35.93 -35.04
C CYS A 211 -25.84 35.95 -33.57
N LYS A 212 -26.82 35.12 -33.18
CA LYS A 212 -27.15 34.83 -31.78
C LYS A 212 -25.88 34.37 -31.06
N TRP A 213 -25.23 35.26 -30.30
CA TRP A 213 -24.16 34.83 -29.41
C TRP A 213 -24.76 34.11 -28.21
N ASN A 214 -24.17 32.95 -27.91
CA ASN A 214 -24.35 32.11 -26.73
C ASN A 214 -25.80 31.92 -26.26
N ALA A 215 -26.47 30.88 -26.76
CA ALA A 215 -27.55 30.24 -26.02
C ALA A 215 -27.01 29.87 -24.63
N ALA A 216 -27.19 30.74 -23.63
CA ALA A 216 -26.57 30.64 -22.32
C ALA A 216 -26.91 29.29 -21.71
N PRO A 217 -25.99 28.31 -21.66
CA PRO A 217 -26.29 27.07 -21.02
C PRO A 217 -26.08 27.36 -19.53
N GLY A 218 -27.19 27.57 -18.83
CA GLY A 218 -27.32 27.16 -17.43
C GLY A 218 -27.05 25.65 -17.24
N LYS A 219 -26.62 24.90 -18.26
CA LYS A 219 -26.24 23.50 -18.19
C LYS A 219 -25.04 23.35 -17.26
N ALA A 220 -25.10 22.38 -16.36
CA ALA A 220 -23.97 21.97 -15.53
C ALA A 220 -22.76 21.65 -16.42
N VAL A 221 -21.56 21.99 -15.95
CA VAL A 221 -20.33 21.68 -16.67
C VAL A 221 -20.25 20.17 -16.85
N GLN A 222 -20.33 19.72 -18.10
CA GLN A 222 -20.24 18.31 -18.42
C GLN A 222 -18.79 17.86 -18.32
N GLN A 223 -18.58 16.73 -17.67
CA GLN A 223 -17.26 16.08 -17.66
C GLN A 223 -16.85 15.72 -19.09
N SER A 224 -15.63 16.09 -19.47
CA SER A 224 -15.01 15.75 -20.74
C SER A 224 -13.75 14.93 -20.50
N LYS A 225 -13.38 14.06 -21.42
CA LYS A 225 -12.10 13.35 -21.33
C LYS A 225 -10.96 14.35 -21.52
N VAL A 226 -9.86 14.20 -20.78
CA VAL A 226 -8.70 15.11 -20.88
C VAL A 226 -8.21 15.31 -22.32
N LYS A 227 -8.28 14.26 -23.16
CA LYS A 227 -7.90 14.31 -24.59
C LYS A 227 -8.80 15.20 -25.46
N GLU A 228 -10.05 15.41 -25.03
CA GLU A 228 -11.05 16.25 -25.71
C GLU A 228 -11.05 17.67 -25.14
N MET A 229 -10.31 17.93 -24.04
CA MET A 229 -10.18 19.27 -23.46
C MET A 229 -9.23 20.15 -24.28
N SER A 230 -9.67 21.36 -24.59
CA SER A 230 -8.82 22.38 -25.21
C SER A 230 -8.22 23.29 -24.15
N PHE A 231 -6.95 23.08 -23.80
CA PHE A 231 -6.21 23.99 -22.93
C PHE A 231 -5.63 25.16 -23.73
N LYS A 232 -6.31 26.30 -23.67
CA LYS A 232 -5.87 27.56 -24.26
C LYS A 232 -5.78 28.61 -23.15
N LYS A 233 -4.82 29.52 -23.26
CA LYS A 233 -4.75 30.69 -22.38
C LYS A 233 -5.30 31.87 -23.15
N ASP A 234 -6.54 32.22 -22.87
CA ASP A 234 -7.17 33.36 -23.52
C ASP A 234 -6.52 34.65 -23.05
N LYS A 235 -6.23 35.52 -24.00
CA LYS A 235 -5.67 36.85 -23.76
C LYS A 235 -6.40 37.83 -24.65
N PHE A 236 -6.81 38.95 -24.08
CA PHE A 236 -7.37 40.06 -24.81
C PHE A 236 -6.43 40.49 -25.96
N GLY A 237 -6.97 40.73 -27.15
CA GLY A 237 -6.23 41.18 -28.33
C GLY A 237 -5.34 40.14 -29.03
N LYS A 238 -5.33 38.86 -28.61
CA LYS A 238 -4.58 37.79 -29.29
C LYS A 238 -5.51 36.74 -29.86
N THR A 239 -5.58 36.63 -31.19
CA THR A 239 -6.40 35.65 -31.91
C THR A 239 -5.85 34.22 -31.84
N ASP A 240 -4.52 34.07 -31.79
CA ASP A 240 -3.86 32.77 -31.72
C ASP A 240 -3.19 32.57 -30.36
N SER A 241 -3.95 32.10 -29.37
CA SER A 241 -3.34 31.48 -28.22
C SER A 241 -2.77 30.12 -28.64
N ARG A 242 -1.43 30.00 -28.66
CA ARG A 242 -0.79 28.69 -28.84
C ARG A 242 -1.43 27.73 -27.84
N PRO A 243 -1.92 26.56 -28.28
CA PRO A 243 -2.47 25.59 -27.35
C PRO A 243 -1.39 25.28 -26.30
N VAL A 244 -1.78 25.28 -25.03
CA VAL A 244 -0.88 25.00 -23.90
C VAL A 244 -0.21 23.63 -24.10
N THR A 245 -0.93 22.75 -24.79
CA THR A 245 -0.48 21.45 -25.25
C THR A 245 0.02 21.56 -26.70
N SER A 246 1.32 21.39 -26.93
CA SER A 246 1.91 21.39 -28.27
C SER A 246 1.29 20.30 -29.16
N THR A 247 1.35 20.46 -30.48
CA THR A 247 0.91 19.43 -31.44
C THR A 247 1.54 18.08 -31.13
N ARG A 248 2.82 18.06 -30.72
CA ARG A 248 3.53 16.85 -30.27
C ARG A 248 2.91 16.20 -29.04
N LYS A 249 2.39 16.99 -28.08
CA LYS A 249 1.67 16.46 -26.89
C LYS A 249 0.22 16.08 -27.19
N LYS A 250 -0.42 16.68 -28.19
CA LYS A 250 -1.76 16.29 -28.67
C LYS A 250 -1.74 14.99 -29.47
N LEU A 251 -0.73 14.84 -30.32
CA LEU A 251 -0.41 13.61 -31.05
C LEU A 251 0.43 12.64 -30.21
N PHE A 252 0.68 12.97 -28.93
CA PHE A 252 1.35 12.04 -28.04
C PHE A 252 0.37 10.94 -27.70
N GLN A 253 0.37 9.92 -28.53
CA GLN A 253 -0.24 8.65 -28.21
C GLN A 253 0.84 7.86 -27.44
N PRO A 254 0.72 7.68 -26.12
CA PRO A 254 1.68 6.85 -25.37
C PRO A 254 1.70 5.39 -25.86
N VAL A 255 0.73 5.04 -26.72
CA VAL A 255 0.47 3.71 -27.24
C VAL A 255 0.92 3.53 -28.70
N GLU A 256 1.21 4.59 -29.48
CA GLU A 256 1.57 4.44 -30.92
C GLU A 256 2.93 3.74 -31.10
N ASP A 257 3.95 4.11 -30.32
CA ASP A 257 5.20 3.33 -30.23
C ASP A 257 4.96 1.92 -29.67
N SER A 258 3.85 1.74 -28.94
CA SER A 258 3.53 0.48 -28.28
C SER A 258 2.79 -0.50 -29.21
N HIS A 259 2.12 -0.05 -30.26
CA HIS A 259 1.47 -0.99 -31.18
C HIS A 259 2.44 -1.58 -32.22
N GLN A 260 3.63 -0.99 -32.38
CA GLN A 260 4.68 -1.53 -33.25
C GLN A 260 5.72 -2.38 -32.51
N LEU A 261 5.96 -2.10 -31.24
CA LEU A 261 6.89 -2.86 -30.42
C LEU A 261 6.16 -4.03 -29.74
N SER A 262 6.74 -5.22 -29.85
CA SER A 262 6.32 -6.39 -29.09
C SER A 262 6.37 -6.12 -27.57
N GLY A 263 5.68 -6.95 -26.78
CA GLY A 263 5.70 -6.80 -25.32
C GLY A 263 7.10 -6.80 -24.71
N ASP A 264 8.03 -7.54 -25.33
CA ASP A 264 9.43 -7.66 -24.92
C ASP A 264 10.25 -6.41 -25.24
N GLU A 265 10.05 -5.82 -26.42
CA GLU A 265 10.78 -4.61 -26.81
C GLU A 265 10.39 -3.40 -25.96
N LYS A 266 9.12 -3.30 -25.56
CA LYS A 266 8.67 -2.26 -24.60
C LYS A 266 9.34 -2.43 -23.24
N ARG A 267 9.41 -3.67 -22.76
CA ARG A 267 10.04 -4.05 -21.50
C ARG A 267 11.54 -3.73 -21.51
N ALA A 268 12.24 -4.08 -22.58
CA ALA A 268 13.67 -3.80 -22.76
C ALA A 268 13.96 -2.29 -22.86
N ARG A 269 13.12 -1.52 -23.58
CA ARG A 269 13.27 -0.07 -23.68
C ARG A 269 13.08 0.62 -22.33
N LEU A 270 12.08 0.20 -21.56
CA LEU A 270 11.79 0.76 -20.23
C LEU A 270 12.90 0.41 -19.23
N SER A 271 13.42 -0.82 -19.26
CA SER A 271 14.53 -1.24 -18.40
C SER A 271 15.81 -0.43 -18.66
N LYS A 272 16.16 -0.23 -19.94
CA LYS A 272 17.33 0.54 -20.37
C LYS A 272 17.27 2.00 -19.93
N ALA A 273 16.08 2.60 -19.92
CA ALA A 273 15.88 3.97 -19.46
C ALA A 273 15.89 4.10 -17.92
N LEU A 274 15.39 3.09 -17.20
CA LEU A 274 15.29 3.12 -15.73
C LEU A 274 16.59 2.75 -15.00
N ARG A 275 17.38 1.81 -15.55
CA ARG A 275 18.64 1.34 -14.93
C ARG A 275 19.58 2.46 -14.47
N PRO A 276 19.88 3.49 -15.28
CA PRO A 276 20.78 4.57 -14.84
C PRO A 276 20.14 5.56 -13.87
N ALA A 277 18.81 5.64 -13.80
CA ALA A 277 18.11 6.61 -12.95
C ALA A 277 17.75 6.06 -11.57
N VAL A 278 17.29 4.80 -11.52
CA VAL A 278 16.88 4.10 -10.30
C VAL A 278 17.28 2.62 -10.42
N PRO A 279 18.56 2.30 -10.18
CA PRO A 279 19.08 0.93 -10.34
C PRO A 279 18.41 -0.09 -9.41
N GLU A 280 17.91 0.34 -8.26
CA GLU A 280 17.24 -0.51 -7.25
C GLU A 280 15.72 -0.68 -7.48
N ALA A 281 15.20 -0.28 -8.64
CA ALA A 281 13.78 -0.39 -8.91
C ALA A 281 13.34 -1.86 -8.98
N VAL A 282 12.37 -2.26 -8.14
CA VAL A 282 11.79 -3.62 -8.08
C VAL A 282 11.30 -4.13 -9.45
N PHE A 283 10.89 -3.21 -10.33
CA PHE A 283 10.52 -3.51 -11.72
C PHE A 283 11.67 -4.15 -12.53
N LEU A 284 12.93 -3.77 -12.28
CA LEU A 284 14.10 -4.34 -12.93
C LEU A 284 14.33 -5.79 -12.51
N THR A 285 14.06 -6.12 -11.25
CA THR A 285 14.14 -7.50 -10.72
C THR A 285 13.14 -8.42 -11.41
N ALA A 286 11.89 -7.97 -11.58
CA ALA A 286 10.86 -8.75 -12.29
C ALA A 286 11.13 -8.91 -13.80
N LEU A 287 11.86 -7.97 -14.38
CA LEU A 287 12.28 -7.97 -15.79
C LEU A 287 13.47 -8.88 -16.02
N GLU A 288 14.44 -8.86 -15.10
CA GLU A 288 15.53 -9.82 -15.04
C GLU A 288 14.95 -11.23 -14.87
N GLU A 289 13.95 -11.43 -14.00
CA GLU A 289 13.20 -12.70 -13.88
C GLU A 289 12.50 -13.16 -15.17
N GLN A 290 12.10 -12.24 -16.07
CA GLN A 290 11.55 -12.58 -17.39
C GLN A 290 12.63 -12.80 -18.45
N CYS A 291 13.72 -12.02 -18.41
CA CYS A 291 14.90 -12.30 -19.21
C CYS A 291 15.51 -13.64 -18.82
N HIS A 292 15.41 -14.06 -17.56
CA HIS A 292 15.74 -15.39 -17.06
C HIS A 292 14.73 -16.49 -17.45
N LYS A 293 13.60 -16.15 -18.10
CA LYS A 293 12.75 -17.13 -18.78
C LYS A 293 13.25 -17.43 -20.20
N ASP A 294 13.83 -16.46 -20.90
CA ASP A 294 14.44 -16.63 -22.22
C ASP A 294 15.96 -16.93 -22.17
N GLU A 295 16.61 -16.59 -21.06
CA GLU A 295 17.95 -16.97 -20.66
C GLU A 295 17.85 -17.75 -19.35
N ARG A 296 17.17 -18.91 -19.38
CA ARG A 296 17.61 -20.01 -18.53
C ARG A 296 19.00 -20.37 -19.03
N VAL A 297 20.04 -19.72 -18.51
CA VAL A 297 21.39 -20.25 -18.59
C VAL A 297 21.36 -21.56 -17.82
N SER A 298 21.05 -22.62 -18.55
CA SER A 298 21.15 -24.00 -18.13
C SER A 298 22.55 -24.21 -17.55
N GLY A 299 22.66 -24.26 -16.23
CA GLY A 299 23.86 -24.74 -15.55
C GLY A 299 24.38 -23.90 -14.38
N GLN A 300 23.79 -22.75 -14.02
CA GLN A 300 24.19 -22.08 -12.78
C GLN A 300 23.33 -22.53 -11.59
N PRO A 301 23.95 -23.07 -10.51
CA PRO A 301 23.21 -23.52 -9.35
C PRO A 301 22.51 -22.39 -8.60
N LEU A 302 21.33 -22.66 -8.04
CA LEU A 302 20.56 -21.71 -7.26
C LEU A 302 21.19 -21.42 -5.89
N SER A 303 20.92 -20.24 -5.35
CA SER A 303 21.27 -19.94 -3.95
C SER A 303 20.44 -20.81 -2.99
N PRO A 304 20.97 -21.16 -1.79
CA PRO A 304 20.21 -21.88 -0.77
C PRO A 304 18.88 -21.19 -0.39
N GLN A 305 18.83 -19.85 -0.43
CA GLN A 305 17.64 -19.06 -0.12
C GLN A 305 16.55 -19.20 -1.17
N SER A 306 16.91 -19.24 -2.46
CA SER A 306 15.97 -19.48 -3.57
C SER A 306 15.36 -20.88 -3.53
N LEU A 307 16.02 -21.83 -2.87
CA LEU A 307 15.53 -23.19 -2.66
C LEU A 307 14.65 -23.32 -1.40
N SER A 308 14.24 -22.22 -0.76
CA SER A 308 13.22 -22.26 0.31
C SER A 308 11.82 -22.47 -0.27
N MET A 309 10.91 -23.10 0.50
CA MET A 309 9.53 -23.34 0.05
C MET A 309 8.79 -22.04 -0.27
N ASP A 310 9.02 -21.00 0.53
CA ASP A 310 8.44 -19.67 0.29
C ASP A 310 8.97 -19.07 -1.02
N ALA A 311 10.28 -19.14 -1.30
CA ALA A 311 10.86 -18.61 -2.53
C ALA A 311 10.37 -19.37 -3.77
N MET A 312 10.29 -20.70 -3.71
CA MET A 312 9.75 -21.53 -4.80
C MET A 312 8.26 -21.27 -5.06
N ALA A 313 7.49 -20.85 -4.04
CA ALA A 313 6.07 -20.54 -4.17
C ALA A 313 5.79 -19.14 -4.76
N ARG A 314 6.69 -18.16 -4.57
CA ARG A 314 6.49 -16.76 -5.01
C ARG A 314 6.02 -16.57 -6.46
N PRO A 315 6.52 -17.31 -7.46
CA PRO A 315 6.10 -17.11 -8.85
C PRO A 315 4.70 -17.62 -9.18
N TYR A 316 4.03 -18.28 -8.23
CA TYR A 316 2.80 -19.02 -8.45
C TYR A 316 1.64 -18.45 -7.63
N THR A 317 0.43 -18.70 -8.11
CA THR A 317 -0.81 -18.42 -7.39
C THR A 317 -1.62 -19.71 -7.28
N TYR A 318 -2.70 -19.69 -6.49
CA TYR A 318 -3.59 -20.86 -6.39
C TYR A 318 -4.14 -21.32 -7.75
N LEU A 319 -4.32 -20.39 -8.71
CA LEU A 319 -4.77 -20.70 -10.08
C LEU A 319 -3.74 -21.51 -10.88
N THR A 320 -2.46 -21.45 -10.48
CA THR A 320 -1.34 -22.17 -11.11
C THR A 320 -0.79 -23.29 -10.21
N LEU A 321 -1.64 -23.84 -9.33
CA LEU A 321 -1.24 -24.92 -8.41
C LEU A 321 -0.61 -26.13 -9.12
N PRO A 322 -1.12 -26.62 -10.27
CA PRO A 322 -0.47 -27.72 -10.97
C PRO A 322 0.95 -27.40 -11.42
N GLN A 323 1.18 -26.20 -11.98
CA GLN A 323 2.52 -25.76 -12.41
C GLN A 323 3.46 -25.58 -11.22
N PHE A 324 2.94 -25.13 -10.08
CA PHE A 324 3.70 -25.04 -8.83
C PHE A 324 4.14 -26.43 -8.34
N ILE A 325 3.23 -27.41 -8.33
CA ILE A 325 3.60 -28.78 -7.92
C ILE A 325 4.66 -29.37 -8.86
N SER A 326 4.52 -29.14 -10.17
CA SER A 326 5.49 -29.60 -11.18
C SER A 326 6.84 -28.89 -11.12
N SER A 327 6.97 -27.75 -10.42
CA SER A 327 8.24 -27.01 -10.33
C SER A 327 9.21 -27.55 -9.28
N PHE A 328 8.80 -28.52 -8.46
CA PHE A 328 9.63 -29.13 -7.41
C PHE A 328 10.67 -30.13 -7.91
N VAL A 329 11.14 -29.97 -9.15
CA VAL A 329 12.25 -30.72 -9.72
C VAL A 329 13.47 -29.79 -9.75
N ILE A 330 14.53 -30.17 -9.04
CA ILE A 330 15.77 -29.39 -8.89
C ILE A 330 16.97 -30.20 -9.37
N SER A 331 18.08 -29.52 -9.68
CA SER A 331 19.29 -30.21 -10.10
C SER A 331 20.00 -30.90 -8.93
N LYS A 332 20.89 -31.85 -9.22
CA LYS A 332 21.76 -32.45 -8.18
C LYS A 332 22.69 -31.40 -7.56
N ASP A 333 23.14 -30.42 -8.34
CA ASP A 333 23.98 -29.33 -7.85
C ASP A 333 23.23 -28.46 -6.83
N ASP A 334 21.93 -28.20 -7.06
CA ASP A 334 21.08 -27.49 -6.10
C ASP A 334 20.92 -28.27 -4.79
N VAL A 335 20.78 -29.59 -4.87
CA VAL A 335 20.74 -30.49 -3.69
C VAL A 335 22.07 -30.40 -2.92
N ASP A 336 23.19 -30.47 -3.61
CA ASP A 336 24.53 -30.41 -3.02
C ASP A 336 24.80 -29.05 -2.35
N ILE A 337 24.34 -27.95 -2.96
CA ILE A 337 24.46 -26.61 -2.38
C ILE A 337 23.61 -26.48 -1.13
N MET A 338 22.37 -26.97 -1.17
CA MET A 338 21.51 -26.98 0.01
C MET A 338 22.15 -27.79 1.14
N GLU A 339 22.65 -28.99 0.85
CA GLU A 339 23.33 -29.85 1.82
C GLU A 339 24.52 -29.10 2.45
N LYS A 340 25.46 -28.60 1.64
CA LYS A 340 26.65 -27.90 2.10
C LYS A 340 26.32 -26.68 2.97
N ALA A 341 25.37 -25.86 2.53
CA ALA A 341 24.94 -24.64 3.24
C ALA A 341 24.24 -24.93 4.58
N THR A 342 23.77 -26.17 4.78
CA THR A 342 22.96 -26.56 5.93
C THR A 342 23.62 -27.62 6.81
N ARG A 343 24.91 -27.93 6.61
CA ARG A 343 25.68 -28.89 7.45
C ARG A 343 25.61 -28.58 8.94
N GLY A 344 25.61 -27.30 9.33
CA GLY A 344 25.44 -26.88 10.73
C GLY A 344 24.08 -27.25 11.37
N GLN A 345 23.14 -27.78 10.59
CA GLN A 345 21.80 -28.20 11.02
C GLN A 345 21.13 -27.22 11.97
N ALA A 346 20.87 -27.59 13.22
CA ALA A 346 20.17 -26.75 14.19
C ALA A 346 20.88 -25.41 14.49
N SER A 347 22.19 -25.32 14.28
CA SER A 347 22.96 -24.07 14.41
C SER A 347 22.93 -23.19 13.14
N SER A 348 22.41 -23.71 12.02
CA SER A 348 22.30 -22.99 10.75
C SER A 348 20.91 -22.35 10.58
N PRO A 349 20.81 -21.02 10.46
CA PRO A 349 19.55 -20.36 10.12
C PRO A 349 19.00 -20.80 8.76
N ILE A 350 19.89 -21.07 7.80
CA ILE A 350 19.53 -21.55 6.45
C ILE A 350 18.83 -22.91 6.56
N TRP A 351 19.32 -23.80 7.43
CA TRP A 351 18.69 -25.12 7.66
C TRP A 351 17.27 -24.97 8.22
N SER A 352 17.07 -24.07 9.19
CA SER A 352 15.75 -23.80 9.75
C SER A 352 14.78 -23.25 8.70
N MET A 353 15.23 -22.27 7.91
CA MET A 353 14.47 -21.69 6.80
C MET A 353 14.12 -22.73 5.74
N ALA A 354 15.08 -23.54 5.30
CA ALA A 354 14.89 -24.54 4.26
C ALA A 354 13.85 -25.60 4.67
N ARG A 355 13.79 -25.96 5.95
CA ARG A 355 12.82 -26.96 6.45
C ARG A 355 11.39 -26.43 6.59
N ARG A 356 11.21 -25.12 6.62
CA ARG A 356 9.89 -24.50 6.77
C ARG A 356 9.02 -24.80 5.55
N GLY A 357 7.82 -25.31 5.78
CA GLY A 357 6.89 -25.72 4.73
C GLY A 357 7.31 -26.98 3.97
N ARG A 358 8.40 -27.65 4.37
CA ARG A 358 8.94 -28.84 3.73
C ARG A 358 8.58 -30.09 4.52
N LEU A 359 8.26 -31.19 3.84
CA LEU A 359 8.06 -32.47 4.49
C LEU A 359 9.42 -33.08 4.80
N THR A 360 9.74 -33.22 6.09
CA THR A 360 11.03 -33.74 6.54
C THR A 360 10.94 -35.16 7.07
N ALA A 361 11.98 -35.97 6.92
CA ALA A 361 12.02 -37.38 7.35
C ALA A 361 11.49 -37.62 8.79
N SER A 362 11.86 -36.75 9.73
CA SER A 362 11.39 -36.78 11.12
C SER A 362 9.87 -36.62 11.31
N ASN A 363 9.14 -36.18 10.27
CA ASN A 363 7.69 -36.00 10.26
C ASN A 363 6.96 -37.00 9.35
N PHE A 364 7.67 -37.83 8.58
CA PHE A 364 7.06 -38.70 7.57
C PHE A 364 6.03 -39.65 8.17
N TYR A 365 6.35 -40.32 9.28
CA TYR A 365 5.40 -41.20 9.96
C TYR A 365 4.13 -40.47 10.45
N THR A 366 4.29 -39.27 11.01
CA THR A 366 3.13 -38.47 11.47
C THR A 366 2.25 -38.05 10.29
N ILE A 367 2.86 -37.72 9.15
CA ILE A 367 2.12 -37.39 7.92
C ILE A 367 1.39 -38.62 7.41
N TYR A 368 2.09 -39.76 7.28
CA TYR A 368 1.50 -41.01 6.83
C TYR A 368 0.31 -41.43 7.70
N THR A 369 0.46 -41.50 9.01
CA THR A 369 -0.65 -41.87 9.93
C THR A 369 -1.81 -40.88 9.87
N LYS A 370 -1.53 -39.58 9.71
CA LYS A 370 -2.56 -38.56 9.50
C LYS A 370 -3.31 -38.78 8.19
N VAL A 371 -2.61 -39.07 7.08
CA VAL A 371 -3.22 -39.38 5.78
C VAL A 371 -4.07 -40.64 5.86
N GLN A 372 -3.60 -41.71 6.50
CA GLN A 372 -4.41 -42.91 6.70
C GLN A 372 -5.68 -42.63 7.52
N THR A 373 -5.58 -41.74 8.52
CA THR A 373 -6.73 -41.31 9.31
C THR A 373 -7.72 -40.50 8.48
N ILE A 374 -7.24 -39.55 7.67
CA ILE A 374 -8.07 -38.74 6.76
C ILE A 374 -8.79 -39.62 5.75
N LYS A 375 -8.11 -40.61 5.16
CA LYS A 375 -8.71 -41.58 4.24
C LYS A 375 -9.85 -42.37 4.89
N LYS A 376 -9.72 -42.71 6.18
CA LYS A 376 -10.78 -43.41 6.95
C LYS A 376 -11.88 -42.47 7.45
N LYS A 377 -11.55 -41.21 7.76
CA LYS A 377 -12.44 -40.20 8.34
C LYS A 377 -12.18 -38.83 7.67
N PRO A 378 -12.86 -38.52 6.56
CA PRO A 378 -12.58 -37.33 5.74
C PRO A 378 -12.67 -35.99 6.49
N ASP A 379 -13.50 -35.88 7.52
CA ASP A 379 -13.65 -34.64 8.32
C ASP A 379 -12.48 -34.38 9.30
N THR A 380 -11.49 -35.28 9.34
CA THR A 380 -10.33 -35.13 10.22
C THR A 380 -9.47 -33.94 9.79
N THR A 381 -9.36 -32.92 10.65
CA THR A 381 -8.46 -31.79 10.40
C THR A 381 -6.97 -32.17 10.43
N ALA A 382 -6.21 -31.56 9.52
CA ALA A 382 -4.76 -31.59 9.46
C ALA A 382 -4.10 -30.30 9.99
N ASP A 383 -4.87 -29.31 10.43
CA ASP A 383 -4.41 -27.94 10.73
C ASP A 383 -3.25 -27.90 11.72
N ALA A 384 -3.30 -28.70 12.80
CA ALA A 384 -2.24 -28.73 13.80
C ALA A 384 -0.90 -29.26 13.23
N LEU A 385 -0.98 -30.27 12.37
CA LEU A 385 0.19 -30.83 11.69
C LEU A 385 0.72 -29.85 10.64
N LEU A 386 -0.18 -29.27 9.85
CA LEU A 386 0.16 -28.29 8.81
C LEU A 386 0.81 -27.04 9.43
N ALA A 387 0.23 -26.48 10.49
CA ALA A 387 0.80 -25.34 11.22
C ALA A 387 2.22 -25.62 11.75
N ARG A 388 2.49 -26.86 12.16
CA ARG A 388 3.82 -27.28 12.60
C ARG A 388 4.81 -27.36 11.44
N ILE A 389 4.40 -27.95 10.31
CA ILE A 389 5.21 -28.05 9.08
C ILE A 389 5.52 -26.65 8.52
N MET A 390 4.53 -25.75 8.50
CA MET A 390 4.68 -24.36 8.02
C MET A 390 5.44 -23.45 8.97
N GLY A 391 5.81 -23.93 10.16
CA GLY A 391 6.53 -23.14 11.17
C GLY A 391 5.72 -22.04 11.84
N TYR A 392 4.38 -22.14 11.84
CA TYR A 392 3.49 -21.16 12.49
C TYR A 392 3.45 -21.32 14.01
N ARG A 393 3.83 -22.49 14.53
CA ARG A 393 3.98 -22.75 15.96
C ARG A 393 5.44 -22.99 16.29
N ARG A 394 5.96 -22.28 17.29
CA ARG A 394 7.27 -22.56 17.87
C ARG A 394 7.11 -23.61 18.96
N THR A 395 7.89 -24.68 18.90
CA THR A 395 8.05 -25.61 20.03
C THR A 395 8.93 -24.92 21.07
N SER A 396 8.52 -24.95 22.34
CA SER A 396 9.35 -24.43 23.44
C SER A 396 10.66 -25.20 23.51
N GLY A 397 11.78 -24.51 23.30
CA GLY A 397 13.11 -25.12 23.16
C GLY A 397 13.77 -25.61 24.45
N ASN A 398 13.15 -25.35 25.61
CA ASN A 398 13.73 -25.61 26.93
C ASN A 398 13.12 -26.87 27.57
N VAL A 399 13.28 -28.01 26.89
CA VAL A 399 12.83 -29.32 27.40
C VAL A 399 14.09 -30.12 27.77
N PRO A 400 14.25 -30.57 29.02
CA PRO A 400 15.46 -31.26 29.49
C PRO A 400 15.93 -32.41 28.57
N GLU A 401 14.99 -33.11 27.96
CA GLU A 401 15.22 -34.21 27.04
C GLU A 401 15.90 -33.77 25.75
N LEU A 402 15.57 -32.58 25.22
CA LEU A 402 16.22 -32.02 24.03
C LEU A 402 17.62 -31.51 24.34
N GLN A 403 17.83 -30.94 25.53
CA GLN A 403 19.14 -30.47 25.97
C GLN A 403 20.10 -31.65 26.16
N TYR A 404 19.67 -32.67 26.89
CA TYR A 404 20.46 -33.89 27.09
C TYR A 404 20.84 -34.55 25.76
N GLY A 405 19.91 -34.60 24.80
CA GLY A 405 20.18 -35.14 23.47
C GLY A 405 21.31 -34.40 22.74
N ARG A 406 21.32 -33.07 22.79
CA ARG A 406 22.34 -32.21 22.16
C ARG A 406 23.69 -32.35 22.84
N ASP A 407 23.72 -32.35 24.17
CA ASP A 407 24.96 -32.43 24.95
C ASP A 407 25.69 -33.77 24.72
N MET A 408 24.94 -34.83 24.40
CA MET A 408 25.48 -36.17 24.21
C MET A 408 25.76 -36.54 22.74
N GLU A 409 25.33 -35.72 21.78
CA GLU A 409 25.41 -36.05 20.35
C GLU A 409 26.85 -36.25 19.86
N ASP A 410 27.77 -35.38 20.26
CA ASP A 410 29.19 -35.49 19.87
C ASP A 410 29.85 -36.74 20.46
N ASN A 411 29.53 -37.07 21.72
CA ASN A 411 30.00 -38.29 22.36
C ASN A 411 29.47 -39.54 21.65
N ALA A 412 28.20 -39.52 21.26
CA ALA A 412 27.58 -40.61 20.51
C ALA A 412 28.21 -40.79 19.12
N LYS A 413 28.49 -39.70 18.40
CA LYS A 413 29.18 -39.72 17.10
C LYS A 413 30.59 -40.30 17.22
N LYS A 414 31.32 -39.94 18.27
CA LYS A 414 32.65 -40.49 18.56
C LYS A 414 32.59 -41.99 18.86
N SER A 415 31.68 -42.41 19.75
CA SER A 415 31.46 -43.81 20.08
C SER A 415 31.08 -44.65 18.85
N LEU A 416 30.17 -44.13 18.02
CA LEU A 416 29.76 -44.78 16.78
C LEU A 416 30.94 -44.91 15.79
N LEU A 417 31.79 -43.88 15.66
CA LEU A 417 32.96 -43.94 14.79
C LEU A 417 33.99 -44.96 15.29
N GLU A 418 34.25 -45.00 16.60
CA GLU A 418 35.14 -46.00 17.21
C GLU A 418 34.65 -47.42 16.94
N GLU A 419 33.34 -47.68 17.13
CA GLU A 419 32.73 -48.98 16.85
C GLU A 419 32.78 -49.33 15.35
N PHE A 420 32.46 -48.37 14.48
CA PHE A 420 32.49 -48.55 13.03
C PHE A 420 33.92 -48.79 12.51
N SER A 421 34.93 -48.15 13.10
CA SER A 421 36.33 -48.29 12.66
C SER A 421 36.93 -49.69 12.92
N LYS A 422 36.34 -50.49 13.80
CA LYS A 422 36.82 -51.86 14.10
C LYS A 422 36.67 -52.81 12.91
N GLU A 423 35.65 -52.58 12.09
CA GLU A 423 35.28 -53.47 10.97
C GLU A 423 35.53 -52.82 9.60
N HIS A 424 35.90 -51.54 9.58
CA HIS A 424 35.93 -50.74 8.36
C HIS A 424 37.19 -49.87 8.24
N GLU A 425 38.05 -50.22 7.27
CA GLU A 425 39.26 -49.46 6.99
C GLU A 425 38.94 -48.05 6.44
N GLY A 426 39.63 -47.04 7.00
CA GLY A 426 39.41 -45.64 6.61
C GLY A 426 38.03 -45.11 7.00
N ALA A 427 37.42 -45.67 8.05
CA ALA A 427 36.14 -45.22 8.59
C ALA A 427 36.14 -43.71 8.91
N GLN A 428 35.10 -43.02 8.46
CA GLN A 428 34.85 -41.61 8.73
C GLN A 428 33.38 -41.41 9.10
N CYS A 429 33.12 -40.54 10.06
CA CYS A 429 31.79 -40.08 10.45
C CYS A 429 31.66 -38.61 10.02
N LYS A 430 31.04 -38.36 8.87
CA LYS A 430 30.95 -37.03 8.27
C LYS A 430 29.66 -36.34 8.66
N GLN A 431 29.75 -35.05 8.93
CA GLN A 431 28.58 -34.19 9.05
C GLN A 431 27.90 -34.04 7.69
N ILE A 432 26.57 -34.09 7.68
CA ILE A 432 25.73 -33.92 6.50
C ILE A 432 24.60 -32.93 6.80
N GLY A 433 24.27 -32.08 5.83
CA GLY A 433 23.19 -31.11 5.94
C GLY A 433 21.82 -31.68 5.59
N LEU A 434 20.93 -30.78 5.15
CA LEU A 434 19.63 -31.11 4.59
C LEU A 434 19.78 -31.61 3.15
N VAL A 435 19.45 -32.86 2.92
CA VAL A 435 19.37 -33.49 1.59
C VAL A 435 17.94 -33.42 1.09
N LEU A 436 17.74 -32.90 -0.11
CA LEU A 436 16.44 -32.79 -0.77
C LEU A 436 16.27 -33.87 -1.84
N SER A 437 15.03 -34.29 -2.11
CA SER A 437 14.78 -35.04 -3.34
C SER A 437 14.93 -34.12 -4.54
N ASN A 438 15.74 -34.52 -5.52
CA ASN A 438 15.88 -33.82 -6.80
C ASN A 438 14.60 -33.87 -7.64
N HIS A 439 13.74 -34.88 -7.47
CA HIS A 439 12.47 -35.00 -8.21
C HIS A 439 11.26 -34.44 -7.45
N LYS A 440 11.39 -34.29 -6.12
CA LYS A 440 10.32 -33.85 -5.21
C LYS A 440 10.91 -32.97 -4.12
N ALA A 441 11.41 -31.78 -4.45
CA ALA A 441 12.14 -30.90 -3.53
C ALA A 441 11.33 -30.42 -2.30
N TYR A 442 10.04 -30.74 -2.23
CA TYR A 442 9.20 -30.65 -1.03
C TYR A 442 9.47 -31.76 0.00
N LEU A 443 10.29 -32.76 -0.33
CA LEU A 443 10.80 -33.81 0.57
C LEU A 443 12.25 -33.50 0.96
N GLY A 444 12.56 -33.62 2.24
CA GLY A 444 13.93 -33.45 2.74
C GLY A 444 14.28 -34.35 3.93
N ALA A 445 15.57 -34.62 4.12
CA ALA A 445 16.09 -35.38 5.25
C ALA A 445 17.37 -34.71 5.79
N SER A 446 17.57 -34.79 7.10
CA SER A 446 18.82 -34.40 7.74
C SER A 446 19.28 -35.60 8.58
N PRO A 447 20.13 -36.48 8.03
CA PRO A 447 20.79 -37.52 8.82
C PRO A 447 21.73 -36.90 9.85
N ASP A 448 21.97 -37.59 10.97
CA ASP A 448 22.87 -37.08 12.01
C ASP A 448 24.33 -37.19 11.59
N ALA A 449 24.66 -38.22 10.80
CA ALA A 449 25.95 -38.38 10.14
C ALA A 449 25.86 -39.23 8.87
N LEU A 450 26.91 -39.14 8.04
CA LEU A 450 27.20 -40.03 6.94
C LEU A 450 28.46 -40.84 7.27
N LEU A 451 28.32 -42.15 7.43
CA LEU A 451 29.44 -43.05 7.65
C LEU A 451 30.00 -43.48 6.30
N THR A 452 31.31 -43.33 6.12
CA THR A 452 32.02 -43.74 4.89
C THR A 452 33.24 -44.58 5.25
N CYS A 453 33.56 -45.59 4.44
CA CYS A 453 34.81 -46.35 4.52
C CYS A 453 35.38 -46.58 3.12
N LYS A 454 36.56 -47.19 3.03
CA LYS A 454 37.12 -47.63 1.73
C LYS A 454 36.47 -48.92 1.19
N CYS A 455 35.75 -49.63 2.06
CA CYS A 455 35.26 -50.98 1.85
C CYS A 455 33.85 -51.10 1.28
N HIS A 456 32.98 -50.12 1.53
CA HIS A 456 31.54 -50.21 1.28
C HIS A 456 30.98 -48.85 0.87
N ASP A 457 29.80 -48.87 0.26
CA ASP A 457 29.02 -47.67 -0.03
C ASP A 457 28.71 -46.87 1.25
N PRO A 458 28.56 -45.53 1.16
CA PRO A 458 28.15 -44.71 2.30
C PRO A 458 26.83 -45.17 2.91
N GLN A 459 26.77 -45.13 4.25
CA GLN A 459 25.54 -45.37 5.00
C GLN A 459 25.19 -44.16 5.87
N VAL A 460 23.90 -43.89 6.05
CA VAL A 460 23.46 -42.84 6.96
C VAL A 460 23.50 -43.34 8.40
N ALA A 461 23.60 -42.42 9.36
CA ALA A 461 23.42 -42.72 10.77
C ALA A 461 22.35 -41.80 11.37
N GLU A 462 21.47 -42.41 12.16
CA GLU A 462 20.47 -41.73 12.99
C GLU A 462 20.78 -42.06 14.45
N ILE A 463 21.09 -41.04 15.22
CA ILE A 463 21.61 -41.12 16.57
C ILE A 463 20.52 -40.67 17.55
N LYS A 464 20.32 -41.44 18.61
CA LYS A 464 19.39 -41.11 19.70
C LYS A 464 20.08 -41.20 21.04
N CYS A 465 20.03 -40.11 21.80
CA CYS A 465 20.47 -40.05 23.18
C CYS A 465 19.24 -39.83 24.09
N PRO A 466 18.42 -40.85 24.34
CA PRO A 466 17.18 -40.69 25.09
C PRO A 466 17.47 -40.39 26.57
N HIS A 467 16.83 -39.35 27.11
CA HIS A 467 16.98 -38.99 28.53
C HIS A 467 16.54 -40.10 29.49
N SER A 468 15.63 -41.01 29.08
CA SER A 468 15.28 -42.20 29.85
C SER A 468 16.45 -43.16 30.09
N CYS A 469 17.51 -43.07 29.29
CA CYS A 469 18.75 -43.83 29.46
C CYS A 469 19.89 -42.95 30.03
N LYS A 470 19.59 -41.82 30.66
CA LYS A 470 20.66 -40.95 31.20
C LYS A 470 21.53 -41.61 32.26
N ASP A 471 20.93 -42.53 33.02
CA ASP A 471 21.49 -43.21 34.20
C ASP A 471 21.49 -44.75 34.03
N THR A 472 21.22 -45.25 32.81
CA THR A 472 21.10 -46.69 32.50
C THR A 472 21.53 -47.02 31.07
N MET A 473 21.85 -48.29 30.81
CA MET A 473 22.15 -48.77 29.46
C MET A 473 20.87 -48.83 28.59
N PRO A 474 20.92 -48.46 27.30
CA PRO A 474 19.78 -48.61 26.41
C PRO A 474 19.37 -50.08 26.30
N SER A 475 18.07 -50.35 26.27
CA SER A 475 17.52 -51.70 26.10
C SER A 475 16.06 -51.65 25.64
N ALA A 476 15.53 -52.77 25.14
CA ALA A 476 14.12 -52.90 24.77
C ALA A 476 13.15 -52.72 25.95
N ASN A 477 13.60 -53.00 27.17
CA ASN A 477 12.80 -52.80 28.38
C ASN A 477 12.64 -51.32 28.77
N VAL A 478 13.62 -50.48 28.42
CA VAL A 478 13.60 -49.04 28.73
C VAL A 478 12.99 -48.24 27.57
N LEU A 479 13.16 -48.69 26.34
CA LEU A 479 12.82 -47.94 25.14
C LEU A 479 11.70 -48.64 24.36
N ASN A 480 10.50 -48.06 24.43
CA ASN A 480 9.29 -48.64 23.86
C ASN A 480 9.29 -48.77 22.32
N TYR A 481 10.24 -48.13 21.63
CA TYR A 481 10.43 -48.24 20.18
C TYR A 481 11.35 -49.40 19.78
N LEU A 482 11.97 -50.09 20.74
CA LEU A 482 12.78 -51.28 20.54
C LEU A 482 12.02 -52.54 20.98
N TYR A 483 12.46 -53.70 20.50
CA TYR A 483 12.00 -55.02 20.94
C TYR A 483 13.11 -56.06 20.78
N ASP A 484 13.09 -57.10 21.61
CA ASP A 484 14.02 -58.22 21.50
C ASP A 484 13.54 -59.23 20.45
N SER A 485 14.45 -59.70 19.63
CA SER A 485 14.25 -60.74 18.61
C SER A 485 15.31 -61.83 18.77
N SER A 486 15.16 -62.97 18.08
CA SER A 486 16.17 -64.05 18.05
C SER A 486 17.54 -63.56 17.60
N ASP A 487 17.56 -62.52 16.75
CA ASP A 487 18.78 -61.97 16.15
C ASP A 487 19.28 -60.72 16.87
N GLY A 488 18.79 -60.46 18.10
CA GLY A 488 19.13 -59.30 18.92
C GLY A 488 18.05 -58.21 18.93
N VAL A 489 18.42 -57.03 19.45
CA VAL A 489 17.52 -55.89 19.62
C VAL A 489 17.18 -55.27 18.26
N LYS A 490 15.90 -55.07 17.97
CA LYS A 490 15.41 -54.49 16.71
C LYS A 490 14.55 -53.25 16.95
N LEU A 491 14.51 -52.36 15.95
CA LEU A 491 13.64 -51.18 15.93
C LEU A 491 12.26 -51.57 15.39
N LYS A 492 11.19 -51.14 16.06
CA LYS A 492 9.82 -51.39 15.59
C LYS A 492 9.55 -50.68 14.26
N THR A 493 9.14 -51.44 13.25
CA THR A 493 8.88 -50.93 11.89
C THR A 493 7.67 -49.98 11.82
N ASN A 494 6.76 -50.08 12.78
CA ASN A 494 5.63 -49.16 12.93
C ASN A 494 5.96 -47.91 13.76
N HIS A 495 7.24 -47.62 14.04
CA HIS A 495 7.66 -46.46 14.82
C HIS A 495 8.14 -45.31 13.92
N ALA A 496 8.05 -44.07 14.42
CA ALA A 496 8.45 -42.87 13.68
C ALA A 496 9.93 -42.86 13.27
N TYR A 497 10.81 -43.40 14.11
CA TYR A 497 12.25 -43.51 13.81
C TYR A 497 12.55 -44.45 12.65
N TYR A 498 11.77 -45.52 12.47
CA TYR A 498 11.94 -46.41 11.31
C TYR A 498 11.62 -45.65 10.02
N ALA A 499 10.48 -44.94 9.98
CA ALA A 499 10.11 -44.09 8.85
C ALA A 499 11.15 -43.00 8.56
N GLN A 500 11.74 -42.42 9.61
CA GLN A 500 12.78 -41.41 9.48
C GLN A 500 14.04 -41.99 8.83
N CYS A 501 14.50 -43.17 9.27
CA CYS A 501 15.66 -43.86 8.69
C CYS A 501 15.40 -44.24 7.22
N GLN A 502 14.21 -44.79 6.92
CA GLN A 502 13.81 -45.12 5.55
C GLN A 502 13.77 -43.87 4.65
N GLY A 503 13.24 -42.75 5.16
CA GLY A 503 13.23 -41.48 4.44
C GLY A 503 14.63 -40.88 4.24
N GLN A 504 15.53 -41.03 5.20
CA GLN A 504 16.93 -40.61 5.03
C GLN A 504 17.62 -41.42 3.94
N MET A 505 17.54 -42.76 4.00
CA MET A 505 18.09 -43.67 2.99
C MET A 505 17.54 -43.35 1.58
N ALA A 506 16.23 -43.15 1.45
CA ALA A 506 15.60 -42.81 0.18
C ALA A 506 16.13 -41.50 -0.44
N LEU A 507 16.37 -40.48 0.39
CA LEU A 507 16.77 -39.15 -0.08
C LEU A 507 18.27 -39.01 -0.27
N THR A 508 19.09 -39.75 0.46
CA THR A 508 20.55 -39.78 0.26
C THR A 508 21.00 -40.79 -0.78
N GLY A 509 20.14 -41.75 -1.13
CA GLY A 509 20.50 -42.90 -1.97
C GLY A 509 21.30 -43.98 -1.23
N CYS A 510 21.43 -43.88 0.09
CA CYS A 510 22.08 -44.91 0.91
C CYS A 510 21.17 -46.13 1.06
N LYS A 511 21.75 -47.33 1.05
CA LYS A 511 21.01 -48.58 1.24
C LYS A 511 20.92 -49.04 2.70
N LEU A 512 21.75 -48.46 3.56
CA LEU A 512 21.89 -48.80 4.96
C LEU A 512 21.76 -47.56 5.84
N CYS A 513 21.13 -47.74 7.00
CA CYS A 513 21.12 -46.79 8.10
C CYS A 513 21.61 -47.47 9.39
N SER A 514 22.65 -46.92 10.00
CA SER A 514 23.06 -47.26 11.36
C SER A 514 22.19 -46.48 12.35
N PHE A 515 21.14 -47.10 12.88
CA PHE A 515 20.35 -46.53 13.97
C PHE A 515 21.09 -46.77 15.30
N TYR A 516 21.59 -45.70 15.91
CA TYR A 516 22.47 -45.76 17.07
C TYR A 516 21.82 -45.13 18.29
N VAL A 517 21.61 -45.92 19.34
CA VAL A 517 21.11 -45.41 20.62
C VAL A 517 22.27 -45.34 21.60
N PHE A 518 22.53 -44.18 22.17
CA PHE A 518 23.69 -43.94 23.02
C PHE A 518 23.31 -43.41 24.41
N SER A 519 24.08 -43.83 25.40
CA SER A 519 24.11 -43.29 26.76
C SER A 519 25.55 -43.35 27.31
N LYS A 520 25.80 -42.70 28.46
CA LYS A 520 27.09 -42.84 29.16
C LYS A 520 27.38 -44.25 29.70
N TYR A 521 26.39 -45.16 29.72
CA TYR A 521 26.54 -46.55 30.19
C TYR A 521 26.62 -47.59 29.08
N GLY A 522 26.53 -47.15 27.81
CA GLY A 522 26.60 -48.05 26.67
C GLY A 522 25.69 -47.64 25.52
N SER A 523 25.71 -48.45 24.47
CA SER A 523 25.05 -48.19 23.21
C SER A 523 24.35 -49.42 22.64
N ILE A 524 23.40 -49.19 21.73
CA ILE A 524 22.80 -50.20 20.85
C ILE A 524 22.92 -49.69 19.42
N LYS A 525 23.51 -50.50 18.54
CA LYS A 525 23.55 -50.28 17.09
C LYS A 525 22.62 -51.25 16.39
N ILE A 526 21.74 -50.72 15.55
CA ILE A 526 20.81 -51.51 14.71
C ILE A 526 21.04 -51.09 13.26
N ASN A 527 21.50 -52.01 12.43
CA ASN A 527 21.62 -51.76 10.99
C ASN A 527 20.25 -52.00 10.34
N LEU A 528 19.73 -50.96 9.69
CA LEU A 528 18.48 -51.01 8.94
C LEU A 528 18.80 -51.00 7.45
N GLU A 529 18.12 -51.86 6.70
CA GLU A 529 18.17 -51.90 5.25
C GLU A 529 17.04 -51.06 4.65
N PHE A 530 17.28 -50.48 3.48
CA PHE A 530 16.25 -49.75 2.75
C PHE A 530 15.12 -50.69 2.29
N ASP A 531 13.90 -50.36 2.69
CA ASP A 531 12.68 -51.08 2.35
C ASP A 531 11.92 -50.29 1.28
N GLU A 532 12.12 -50.70 0.03
CA GLU A 532 11.53 -50.04 -1.14
C GLU A 532 10.00 -50.04 -1.11
N LYS A 533 9.38 -51.14 -0.64
CA LYS A 533 7.91 -51.27 -0.56
C LYS A 533 7.34 -50.32 0.49
N TYR A 534 7.98 -50.29 1.66
CA TYR A 534 7.61 -49.35 2.72
C TYR A 534 7.75 -47.90 2.25
N TRP A 535 8.85 -47.58 1.56
CA TRP A 535 9.07 -46.25 1.03
C TRP A 535 8.07 -45.86 -0.05
N GLU A 536 7.70 -46.77 -0.94
CA GLU A 536 6.71 -46.50 -1.99
C GLU A 536 5.34 -46.12 -1.38
N GLU A 537 4.89 -46.86 -0.36
CA GLU A 537 3.64 -46.54 0.35
C GLU A 537 3.73 -45.21 1.11
N MET A 538 4.84 -44.99 1.80
CA MET A 538 5.13 -43.74 2.52
C MET A 538 5.11 -42.54 1.56
N SER A 539 5.84 -42.63 0.45
CA SER A 539 5.98 -41.59 -0.58
C SER A 539 4.63 -41.17 -1.16
N LYS A 540 3.74 -42.13 -1.45
CA LYS A 540 2.36 -41.84 -1.90
C LYS A 540 1.57 -41.02 -0.89
N ALA A 541 1.72 -41.30 0.42
CA ALA A 541 1.06 -40.52 1.46
C ALA A 541 1.66 -39.11 1.59
N LEU A 542 2.99 -38.98 1.45
CA LEU A 542 3.67 -37.68 1.47
C LEU A 542 3.24 -36.80 0.30
N ASP A 543 3.15 -37.36 -0.92
CA ASP A 543 2.67 -36.67 -2.12
C ASP A 543 1.25 -36.15 -1.92
N PHE A 544 0.35 -37.01 -1.46
CA PHE A 544 -1.03 -36.64 -1.16
C PHE A 544 -1.08 -35.47 -0.16
N PHE A 545 -0.31 -35.56 0.93
CA PHE A 545 -0.31 -34.52 1.95
C PHE A 545 0.25 -33.19 1.41
N PHE A 546 1.31 -33.25 0.60
CA PHE A 546 1.89 -32.07 -0.01
C PHE A 546 0.88 -31.36 -0.93
N VAL A 547 0.30 -32.11 -1.88
CA VAL A 547 -0.62 -31.58 -2.89
C VAL A 547 -1.90 -31.04 -2.26
N GLN A 548 -2.46 -31.73 -1.27
CA GLN A 548 -3.76 -31.37 -0.70
C GLN A 548 -3.69 -30.31 0.41
N TYR A 549 -2.56 -30.19 1.12
CA TYR A 549 -2.46 -29.34 2.31
C TYR A 549 -1.34 -28.32 2.22
N VAL A 550 -0.10 -28.76 1.98
CA VAL A 550 1.07 -27.87 2.05
C VAL A 550 1.12 -26.90 0.87
N ALA A 551 0.93 -27.39 -0.36
CA ALA A 551 1.01 -26.55 -1.54
C ALA A 551 -0.08 -25.46 -1.58
N PRO A 552 -1.37 -25.76 -1.29
CA PRO A 552 -2.40 -24.73 -1.14
C PRO A 552 -2.07 -23.71 -0.05
N GLU A 553 -1.53 -24.15 1.09
CA GLU A 553 -1.20 -23.25 2.20
C GLU A 553 -0.01 -22.34 1.86
N LEU A 554 1.00 -22.84 1.14
CA LEU A 554 2.12 -22.01 0.64
C LEU A 554 1.64 -20.89 -0.30
N LEU A 555 0.61 -21.16 -1.11
CA LEU A 555 0.09 -20.19 -2.09
C LEU A 555 -0.96 -19.24 -1.52
N THR A 556 -1.69 -19.64 -0.48
CA THR A 556 -2.84 -18.87 0.04
C THR A 556 -2.65 -18.31 1.44
N GLY A 557 -1.83 -18.96 2.28
CA GLY A 557 -1.69 -18.62 3.70
C GLY A 557 -2.99 -18.70 4.50
N THR A 558 -3.95 -19.51 4.06
CA THR A 558 -5.31 -19.55 4.63
C THR A 558 -5.30 -19.95 6.10
N LEU A 559 -4.53 -21.00 6.46
CA LEU A 559 -4.40 -21.43 7.84
C LEU A 559 -3.68 -20.38 8.69
N LYS A 560 -2.64 -19.73 8.14
CA LYS A 560 -1.96 -18.63 8.82
C LYS A 560 -2.93 -17.51 9.21
N GLN A 561 -3.73 -17.03 8.25
CA GLN A 561 -4.74 -16.00 8.49
C GLN A 561 -5.76 -16.42 9.54
N LYS A 562 -6.24 -17.68 9.49
CA LYS A 562 -7.14 -18.24 10.51
C LYS A 562 -6.52 -18.26 11.91
N LEU A 563 -5.24 -18.61 12.03
CA LEU A 563 -4.52 -18.63 13.30
C LEU A 563 -4.27 -17.22 13.84
N ASP A 564 -3.88 -16.29 12.97
CA ASP A 564 -3.64 -14.90 13.32
C ASP A 564 -4.94 -14.24 13.81
N ALA A 565 -6.06 -14.45 13.11
CA ALA A 565 -7.38 -13.97 13.54
C ALA A 565 -7.81 -14.54 14.91
N ARG A 566 -7.55 -15.83 15.17
CA ARG A 566 -7.83 -16.46 16.48
C ARG A 566 -6.95 -15.90 17.60
N ASN A 567 -5.70 -15.57 17.32
CA ASN A 567 -4.79 -14.97 18.30
C ASN A 567 -5.20 -13.53 18.61
N SER A 568 -5.61 -12.75 17.61
CA SER A 568 -6.16 -11.40 17.81
C SER A 568 -7.46 -11.41 18.62
N ALA A 569 -8.34 -12.40 18.40
CA ALA A 569 -9.58 -12.55 19.17
C ALA A 569 -9.38 -13.06 20.62
N LYS A 570 -8.19 -13.55 20.95
CA LYS A 570 -7.82 -13.99 22.32
C LYS A 570 -7.11 -12.91 23.14
N GLN A 571 -6.76 -11.77 22.53
CA GLN A 571 -6.43 -10.59 23.31
C GLN A 571 -7.75 -10.01 23.84
N PRO A 572 -7.94 -9.86 25.16
CA PRO A 572 -9.13 -9.18 25.65
C PRO A 572 -9.13 -7.76 25.11
N GLU A 573 -10.27 -7.32 24.57
CA GLU A 573 -10.57 -5.89 24.45
C GLU A 573 -10.24 -5.25 25.79
N CYS A 574 -9.33 -4.28 25.78
CA CYS A 574 -9.17 -3.37 26.90
C CYS A 574 -10.45 -2.52 26.91
N THR A 575 -11.50 -3.07 27.51
CA THR A 575 -12.72 -2.34 27.83
C THR A 575 -12.34 -1.29 28.88
N GLU A 576 -12.53 -0.02 28.50
CA GLU A 576 -12.62 1.08 29.44
C GLU A 576 -13.81 0.83 30.38
N THR A 577 -13.57 0.14 31.49
CA THR A 577 -14.47 0.17 32.63
C THR A 577 -13.67 0.31 33.92
N GLN A 578 -13.65 1.55 34.42
CA GLN A 578 -13.66 1.94 35.82
C GLN A 578 -13.08 0.92 36.82
N ALA A 579 -11.77 0.99 37.05
CA ALA A 579 -11.21 0.56 38.32
C ALA A 579 -11.47 1.67 39.36
N ALA A 580 -12.57 1.53 40.10
CA ALA A 580 -12.74 2.20 41.38
C ALA A 580 -11.65 1.69 42.34
N CYS A 581 -10.60 2.48 42.53
CA CYS A 581 -9.71 2.33 43.67
C CYS A 581 -10.33 3.07 44.86
N SER A 582 -10.93 2.29 45.76
CA SER A 582 -11.39 2.75 47.07
C SER A 582 -10.20 3.07 47.98
N CYS A 583 -9.71 4.30 47.92
CA CYS A 583 -8.93 4.88 49.01
C CYS A 583 -9.88 5.38 50.11
N THR A 584 -10.15 4.53 51.10
CA THR A 584 -10.69 4.94 52.39
C THR A 584 -9.63 5.75 53.14
N THR A 585 -9.83 7.07 53.16
CA THR A 585 -9.18 8.02 54.05
C THR A 585 -9.34 7.61 55.50
N LYS A 586 -8.24 7.29 56.19
CA LYS A 586 -8.15 7.43 57.64
C LYS A 586 -7.97 8.92 57.95
N VAL A 587 -9.00 9.51 58.54
CA VAL A 587 -8.93 10.80 59.22
C VAL A 587 -8.26 10.58 60.57
N SER A 588 -7.13 11.22 60.81
CA SER A 588 -6.62 11.49 62.15
C SER A 588 -6.23 12.96 62.24
N ASN A 589 -7.04 13.70 63.00
CA ASN A 589 -6.83 15.06 63.48
C ASN A 589 -5.42 15.28 64.05
N PHE A 590 -4.87 16.49 63.85
CA PHE A 590 -4.23 17.35 64.86
C PHE A 590 -3.82 18.71 64.21
N PRO A 591 -3.62 19.81 64.98
CA PRO A 591 -4.58 20.91 65.11
C PRO A 591 -4.14 22.22 64.43
N MET A 592 -5.06 23.18 64.42
CA MET A 592 -4.81 24.61 64.19
C MET A 592 -3.60 25.14 64.97
N LEU A 593 -2.87 26.08 64.36
CA LEU A 593 -2.39 27.29 65.04
C LEU A 593 -2.35 28.44 64.02
N SER A 594 -3.13 29.47 64.37
CA SER A 594 -3.19 30.89 63.91
C SER A 594 -3.40 31.19 62.43
#